data_AF-A0A072NHL1-F1
#
_entry.id   AF-A0A072NHL1-F1
#
_cell.length_a   1.000
_cell.length_b   1.000
_cell.length_c   1.000
_cell.angle_alpha   90.00
_cell.angle_beta   90.00
_cell.angle_gamma   90.00
#
_symmetry.space_group_name_H-M   'P 1'
#
loop_
_entity.id
_entity.type
_entity.pdbx_description
1 polymer ?
#
loop_
_entity_poly.entity_id
_entity_poly.type
_entity_poly.pdbx_seq_one_letter_code
_entity_poly.pdbx_strand_id
1 'polypeptide(L)'
;MAFQIKLKRPMRILTSAMVAAGALTPFVFPLDVSANSKNIVDRILAVPDNYESDLNGNALSNLMIKEEDVGFTSGDTFRLTLSPGVKWLTSQYPSGKMFKGTNGASFTVAQATAQNIELEISGSWEGGDKSVNIPLYFKVEDALGDLKVTVDPRGSTLSYGQYTFATVPAVITKINTEEAPILIAGQNNEDLQKLETAALTIKEGSANSWLSRNNVVIEFPEWTKVVGYKLIEANGISDRSRQELENTLNTKITGEKNTIEFIMPTSTSSQTERSFKMKFYISSQVDSEGDVTVKISGSALVRGEAIVAKVVPPQTIEEDSSPYDVVFKIGNTTYSKAGVDNLMDVAPFIEAGRTYLPIRYVAEALGVNRDNILWDEAKGQVTINKDDLSIQLTIGSNVLKVNGKETIMDVPVKNVKSRTVLPLNFVSQALGAQVNWNDTTQTITLKVKE
;
A
#
# COMPACT_ATOMS: atom_id res chain seq x y z
N MET A 1 45.96 -14.25 -66.02
CA MET A 1 44.63 -14.84 -65.73
C MET A 1 44.43 -14.83 -64.22
N ALA A 2 43.23 -14.44 -63.77
CA ALA A 2 42.90 -13.93 -62.44
C ALA A 2 42.79 -14.99 -61.31
N PHE A 3 42.55 -14.49 -60.08
CA PHE A 3 42.01 -15.06 -58.82
C PHE A 3 42.97 -14.84 -57.63
N GLN A 4 42.59 -14.49 -56.39
CA GLN A 4 41.35 -14.12 -55.70
C GLN A 4 41.73 -13.58 -54.29
N ILE A 5 40.77 -12.93 -53.61
CA ILE A 5 40.86 -12.24 -52.32
C ILE A 5 40.57 -13.20 -51.14
N LYS A 6 41.18 -12.96 -49.95
CA LYS A 6 40.50 -12.99 -48.63
C LYS A 6 41.41 -12.51 -47.49
N LEU A 7 41.00 -11.44 -46.80
CA LEU A 7 41.63 -10.92 -45.57
C LEU A 7 41.00 -11.52 -44.30
N LYS A 8 41.84 -11.64 -43.26
CA LYS A 8 41.54 -12.10 -41.89
C LYS A 8 41.10 -10.94 -40.97
N ARG A 9 40.25 -11.30 -39.99
CA ARG A 9 39.81 -10.64 -38.72
C ARG A 9 40.95 -9.92 -37.93
N PRO A 10 40.68 -8.95 -37.02
CA PRO A 10 40.07 -9.20 -35.70
C PRO A 10 39.19 -8.10 -35.07
N MET A 11 38.52 -8.51 -33.99
CA MET A 11 37.59 -7.80 -33.11
C MET A 11 38.36 -7.07 -31.99
N ARG A 12 37.96 -5.83 -31.61
CA ARG A 12 38.30 -5.24 -30.30
C ARG A 12 37.23 -4.27 -29.78
N ILE A 13 37.11 -4.30 -28.46
CA ILE A 13 36.12 -3.80 -27.48
C ILE A 13 36.03 -2.26 -27.35
N LEU A 14 34.82 -1.80 -26.98
CA LEU A 14 34.31 -0.54 -26.38
C LEU A 14 35.22 0.70 -26.22
N THR A 15 34.65 1.87 -26.57
CA THR A 15 34.71 3.09 -25.73
C THR A 15 33.54 4.03 -26.05
N SER A 16 32.83 4.48 -25.01
CA SER A 16 31.74 5.46 -25.07
C SER A 16 32.23 6.84 -25.53
N ALA A 17 31.43 7.52 -26.35
CA ALA A 17 31.39 8.98 -26.41
C ALA A 17 30.01 9.45 -26.92
N MET A 18 29.28 10.11 -26.03
CA MET A 18 28.00 10.77 -26.24
C MET A 18 28.23 12.07 -27.02
N VAL A 19 27.59 12.25 -28.18
CA VAL A 19 27.43 13.56 -28.84
C VAL A 19 26.01 13.66 -29.39
N ALA A 20 25.26 14.63 -28.87
CA ALA A 20 23.95 15.01 -29.33
C ALA A 20 24.02 15.67 -30.73
N ALA A 21 23.16 15.25 -31.65
CA ALA A 21 22.92 15.93 -32.92
C ALA A 21 21.43 15.82 -33.28
N GLY A 22 20.80 16.96 -33.55
CA GLY A 22 19.36 17.13 -33.73
C GLY A 22 18.78 16.35 -34.91
N ALA A 23 17.58 15.82 -34.69
CA ALA A 23 16.79 15.18 -35.73
C ALA A 23 16.23 16.25 -36.69
N LEU A 24 16.67 16.20 -37.95
CA LEU A 24 15.95 16.77 -39.09
C LEU A 24 14.66 15.96 -39.27
N THR A 25 13.51 16.57 -39.01
CA THR A 25 12.22 16.02 -39.41
C THR A 25 12.00 16.26 -40.91
N PRO A 26 11.69 15.25 -41.73
CA PRO A 26 11.21 15.51 -43.07
C PRO A 26 9.85 16.18 -43.00
N PHE A 27 9.69 17.31 -43.69
CA PHE A 27 8.39 17.93 -43.96
C PHE A 27 7.56 16.94 -44.79
N VAL A 28 6.59 16.29 -44.15
CA VAL A 28 5.50 15.60 -44.83
C VAL A 28 4.41 16.64 -45.02
N PHE A 29 4.11 16.98 -46.27
CA PHE A 29 2.88 17.74 -46.57
C PHE A 29 1.69 16.91 -46.10
N PRO A 30 0.75 17.46 -45.32
CA PRO A 30 -0.52 16.77 -45.09
C PRO A 30 -1.22 16.67 -46.45
N LEU A 31 -1.31 15.45 -46.97
CA LEU A 31 -2.36 15.14 -47.93
C LEU A 31 -3.67 15.24 -47.14
N ASP A 32 -4.52 16.19 -47.51
CA ASP A 32 -5.91 16.21 -47.05
C ASP A 32 -6.58 14.94 -47.57
N VAL A 33 -6.53 13.86 -46.78
CA VAL A 33 -7.34 12.67 -47.00
C VAL A 33 -8.75 13.08 -46.65
N SER A 34 -9.60 13.29 -47.67
CA SER A 34 -11.04 13.46 -47.48
C SER A 34 -11.56 12.29 -46.64
N ALA A 35 -12.23 12.59 -45.53
CA ALA A 35 -12.85 11.58 -44.69
C ALA A 35 -14.18 11.16 -45.34
N ASN A 36 -14.32 9.88 -45.71
CA ASN A 36 -15.54 9.34 -46.33
C ASN A 36 -16.77 9.40 -45.41
N SER A 37 -16.55 9.47 -44.09
CA SER A 37 -17.59 9.70 -43.10
C SER A 37 -17.18 10.73 -42.06
N LYS A 38 -18.19 11.47 -41.56
CA LYS A 38 -18.11 12.31 -40.38
C LYS A 38 -18.87 11.66 -39.24
N ASN A 39 -18.13 11.15 -38.26
CA ASN A 39 -18.73 10.53 -37.09
C ASN A 39 -18.66 11.49 -35.90
N ILE A 40 -19.76 11.61 -35.14
CA ILE A 40 -19.94 12.59 -34.08
C ILE A 40 -20.62 11.91 -32.91
N VAL A 41 -20.11 12.12 -31.71
CA VAL A 41 -20.87 11.83 -30.50
C VAL A 41 -21.64 13.09 -30.09
N ASP A 42 -22.95 12.97 -29.96
CA ASP A 42 -23.85 14.11 -29.73
C ASP A 42 -23.65 14.78 -28.35
N ARG A 43 -23.26 14.00 -27.34
CA ARG A 43 -22.95 14.48 -26.00
C ARG A 43 -21.98 13.56 -25.27
N ILE A 44 -21.14 14.17 -24.44
CA ILE A 44 -20.28 13.46 -23.48
C ILE A 44 -21.01 13.41 -22.14
N LEU A 45 -21.34 12.22 -21.65
CA LEU A 45 -21.98 12.04 -20.35
C LEU A 45 -20.94 12.06 -19.22
N ALA A 46 -21.21 12.78 -18.13
CA ALA A 46 -20.48 12.58 -16.88
C ALA A 46 -21.19 11.47 -16.09
N VAL A 47 -20.51 10.35 -15.88
CA VAL A 47 -21.12 9.15 -15.28
C VAL A 47 -20.25 8.58 -14.15
N PRO A 48 -20.84 7.96 -13.11
CA PRO A 48 -20.06 7.25 -12.10
C PRO A 48 -19.39 5.99 -12.68
N ASP A 49 -18.40 5.43 -11.97
CA ASP A 49 -17.68 4.19 -12.33
C ASP A 49 -18.53 2.93 -12.28
N ASN A 50 -19.69 2.99 -11.64
CA ASN A 50 -20.70 1.92 -11.61
C ASN A 50 -21.92 2.22 -12.48
N TYR A 51 -21.80 3.18 -13.41
CA TYR A 51 -22.91 3.58 -14.27
C TYR A 51 -23.39 2.43 -15.15
N GLU A 52 -24.70 2.29 -15.23
CA GLU A 52 -25.38 1.48 -16.23
C GLU A 52 -26.47 2.34 -16.89
N SER A 53 -26.56 2.26 -18.22
CA SER A 53 -27.49 3.09 -18.99
C SER A 53 -28.95 2.79 -18.62
N ASP A 54 -29.73 3.83 -18.29
CA ASP A 54 -31.17 3.69 -18.03
C ASP A 54 -31.93 3.43 -19.34
N LEU A 55 -32.59 2.28 -19.40
CA LEU A 55 -33.38 1.84 -20.56
C LEU A 55 -34.70 2.61 -20.70
N ASN A 56 -35.11 3.40 -19.70
CA ASN A 56 -36.35 4.16 -19.69
C ASN A 56 -36.19 5.63 -20.14
N GLY A 57 -34.98 6.04 -20.57
CA GLY A 57 -34.85 7.05 -21.63
C GLY A 57 -34.54 8.50 -21.27
N ASN A 58 -33.80 8.82 -20.19
CA ASN A 58 -33.52 10.24 -19.87
C ASN A 58 -32.09 10.75 -20.13
N ALA A 59 -31.09 9.91 -20.40
CA ALA A 59 -29.74 10.39 -20.74
C ALA A 59 -28.89 9.34 -21.45
N LEU A 60 -28.98 9.29 -22.79
CA LEU A 60 -28.10 8.47 -23.62
C LEU A 60 -27.20 9.36 -24.47
N SER A 61 -25.97 8.91 -24.68
CA SER A 61 -25.08 9.44 -25.71
C SER A 61 -25.34 8.66 -27.01
N ASN A 62 -25.30 9.32 -28.16
CA ASN A 62 -25.48 8.71 -29.47
C ASN A 62 -24.23 8.94 -30.32
N LEU A 63 -23.79 7.88 -30.99
CA LEU A 63 -22.84 7.99 -32.08
C LEU A 63 -23.62 8.20 -33.39
N MET A 64 -23.50 9.39 -33.96
CA MET A 64 -23.96 9.70 -35.31
C MET A 64 -22.85 9.36 -36.30
N ILE A 65 -23.18 8.63 -37.35
CA ILE A 65 -22.31 8.41 -38.51
C ILE A 65 -23.00 9.09 -39.69
N LYS A 66 -22.35 10.11 -40.24
CA LYS A 66 -22.80 10.86 -41.42
C LYS A 66 -21.89 10.55 -42.61
N GLU A 67 -22.50 10.33 -43.76
CA GLU A 67 -21.82 10.17 -45.05
C GLU A 67 -21.46 11.55 -45.63
N GLU A 68 -20.26 11.70 -46.22
CA GLU A 68 -19.73 13.01 -46.69
C GLU A 68 -19.22 13.01 -48.14
N ASP A 69 -19.03 11.87 -48.80
CA ASP A 69 -18.35 11.81 -50.11
C ASP A 69 -19.04 10.82 -51.07
N VAL A 70 -18.65 9.54 -51.00
CA VAL A 70 -19.19 8.48 -51.84
C VAL A 70 -19.97 7.53 -50.94
N GLY A 71 -21.29 7.48 -51.16
CA GLY A 71 -22.24 6.67 -50.41
C GLY A 71 -21.70 5.31 -49.98
N PHE A 72 -21.95 4.92 -48.73
CA PHE A 72 -21.48 3.65 -48.21
C PHE A 72 -22.01 2.45 -48.99
N THR A 73 -21.19 1.40 -49.12
CA THR A 73 -21.59 0.19 -49.86
C THR A 73 -22.45 -0.71 -48.97
N SER A 74 -23.68 -1.00 -49.42
CA SER A 74 -24.57 -1.92 -48.71
C SER A 74 -23.96 -3.34 -48.66
N GLY A 75 -24.02 -3.97 -47.49
CA GLY A 75 -23.41 -5.28 -47.22
C GLY A 75 -21.99 -5.21 -46.63
N ASP A 76 -21.33 -4.05 -46.70
CA ASP A 76 -20.06 -3.87 -45.98
C ASP A 76 -20.28 -3.90 -44.47
N THR A 77 -19.24 -4.25 -43.71
CA THR A 77 -19.30 -4.30 -42.25
C THR A 77 -18.31 -3.34 -41.61
N PHE A 78 -18.67 -2.84 -40.43
CA PHE A 78 -17.78 -2.10 -39.55
C PHE A 78 -18.01 -2.53 -38.10
N ARG A 79 -17.10 -2.14 -37.20
CA ARG A 79 -17.15 -2.51 -35.79
C ARG A 79 -17.07 -1.29 -34.90
N LEU A 80 -17.91 -1.29 -33.87
CA LEU A 80 -17.82 -0.39 -32.74
C LEU A 80 -17.19 -1.13 -31.55
N THR A 81 -16.09 -0.59 -31.04
CA THR A 81 -15.33 -1.17 -29.92
C THR A 81 -15.28 -0.16 -28.78
N LEU A 82 -15.74 -0.53 -27.58
CA LEU A 82 -15.58 0.34 -26.40
C LEU A 82 -14.13 0.32 -25.91
N SER A 83 -13.74 1.32 -25.14
CA SER A 83 -12.49 1.28 -24.34
C SER A 83 -12.54 0.15 -23.29
N PRO A 84 -11.39 -0.35 -22.82
CA PRO A 84 -11.33 -1.31 -21.71
C PRO A 84 -12.10 -0.82 -20.47
N GLY A 85 -12.65 -1.75 -19.69
CA GLY A 85 -13.40 -1.45 -18.46
C GLY A 85 -14.85 -0.96 -18.69
N VAL A 86 -15.31 -0.92 -19.94
CA VAL A 86 -16.69 -0.56 -20.32
C VAL A 86 -17.27 -1.69 -21.18
N LYS A 87 -18.54 -2.04 -20.94
CA LYS A 87 -19.24 -3.09 -21.69
C LYS A 87 -20.53 -2.59 -22.31
N TRP A 88 -20.85 -3.09 -23.50
CA TRP A 88 -22.16 -2.91 -24.11
C TRP A 88 -23.24 -3.66 -23.32
N LEU A 89 -24.42 -3.06 -23.22
CA LEU A 89 -25.63 -3.76 -22.82
C LEU A 89 -26.18 -4.51 -24.04
N THR A 90 -25.66 -5.72 -24.28
CA THR A 90 -25.94 -6.50 -25.51
C THR A 90 -27.42 -6.82 -25.73
N SER A 91 -28.25 -6.81 -24.68
CA SER A 91 -29.71 -6.91 -24.79
C SER A 91 -30.34 -5.81 -25.65
N GLN A 92 -29.66 -4.67 -25.79
CA GLN A 92 -30.09 -3.55 -26.65
C GLN A 92 -29.60 -3.67 -28.10
N TYR A 93 -28.79 -4.69 -28.42
CA TYR A 93 -28.24 -4.93 -29.75
C TYR A 93 -28.42 -6.40 -30.19
N PRO A 94 -29.65 -6.93 -30.23
CA PRO A 94 -29.88 -8.26 -30.78
C PRO A 94 -29.54 -8.29 -32.28
N SER A 95 -29.06 -9.44 -32.75
CA SER A 95 -28.82 -9.68 -34.18
C SER A 95 -30.06 -9.35 -35.00
N GLY A 96 -29.88 -8.64 -36.12
CA GLY A 96 -30.95 -8.18 -37.00
C GLY A 96 -31.62 -6.88 -36.56
N LYS A 97 -31.29 -6.30 -35.38
CA LYS A 97 -31.79 -4.96 -35.01
C LYS A 97 -31.29 -3.93 -36.02
N MET A 98 -32.21 -3.11 -36.50
CA MET A 98 -31.92 -2.08 -37.50
C MET A 98 -31.97 -0.69 -36.87
N PHE A 99 -30.91 0.08 -37.06
CA PHE A 99 -30.86 1.51 -36.76
C PHE A 99 -31.18 2.29 -38.04
N LYS A 100 -32.34 2.94 -38.08
CA LYS A 100 -32.78 3.73 -39.23
C LYS A 100 -32.28 5.16 -39.12
N GLY A 101 -31.75 5.66 -40.23
CA GLY A 101 -31.25 7.01 -40.39
C GLY A 101 -32.13 7.88 -41.28
N THR A 102 -31.57 8.97 -41.76
CA THR A 102 -32.21 9.86 -42.73
C THR A 102 -32.17 9.27 -44.14
N ASN A 103 -33.12 9.68 -44.98
CA ASN A 103 -33.11 9.39 -46.43
C ASN A 103 -32.87 7.92 -46.81
N GLY A 104 -33.42 6.99 -46.01
CA GLY A 104 -33.34 5.55 -46.26
C GLY A 104 -32.03 4.87 -45.84
N ALA A 105 -31.10 5.60 -45.22
CA ALA A 105 -29.89 5.04 -44.65
C ALA A 105 -30.20 4.15 -43.44
N SER A 106 -29.48 3.03 -43.27
CA SER A 106 -29.60 2.22 -42.07
C SER A 106 -28.34 1.41 -41.77
N PHE A 107 -28.25 0.92 -40.54
CA PHE A 107 -27.29 -0.10 -40.14
C PHE A 107 -28.02 -1.26 -39.48
N THR A 108 -27.57 -2.49 -39.73
CA THR A 108 -28.14 -3.69 -39.12
C THR A 108 -27.11 -4.34 -38.22
N VAL A 109 -27.48 -4.71 -36.99
CA VAL A 109 -26.60 -5.44 -36.07
C VAL A 109 -26.38 -6.85 -36.60
N ALA A 110 -25.13 -7.18 -36.94
CA ALA A 110 -24.73 -8.53 -37.30
C ALA A 110 -24.45 -9.37 -36.05
N GLN A 111 -23.68 -8.82 -35.11
CA GLN A 111 -23.34 -9.48 -33.85
C GLN A 111 -23.04 -8.45 -32.76
N ALA A 112 -23.33 -8.78 -31.51
CA ALA A 112 -22.91 -8.00 -30.35
C ALA A 112 -22.25 -8.90 -29.30
N THR A 113 -21.17 -8.39 -28.71
CA THR A 113 -20.45 -8.94 -27.57
C THR A 113 -20.32 -7.86 -26.51
N ALA A 114 -19.79 -8.20 -25.33
CA ALA A 114 -19.54 -7.22 -24.28
C ALA A 114 -18.62 -6.07 -24.75
N GLN A 115 -17.67 -6.32 -25.64
CA GLN A 115 -16.68 -5.31 -26.08
C GLN A 115 -17.00 -4.70 -27.45
N ASN A 116 -17.55 -5.50 -28.35
CA ASN A 116 -17.69 -5.17 -29.77
C ASN A 116 -19.14 -5.29 -30.24
N ILE A 117 -19.59 -4.34 -31.06
CA ILE A 117 -20.77 -4.48 -31.91
C ILE A 117 -20.31 -4.49 -33.36
N GLU A 118 -20.69 -5.51 -34.10
CA GLU A 118 -20.48 -5.61 -35.55
C GLU A 118 -21.76 -5.21 -36.26
N LEU A 119 -21.64 -4.25 -37.17
CA LEU A 119 -22.75 -3.65 -37.92
C LEU A 119 -22.52 -3.84 -39.40
N GLU A 120 -23.59 -4.17 -40.11
CA GLU A 120 -23.66 -4.21 -41.56
C GLU A 120 -24.31 -2.92 -42.08
N ILE A 121 -23.71 -2.33 -43.10
CA ILE A 121 -24.23 -1.18 -43.83
C ILE A 121 -25.45 -1.66 -44.61
N SER A 122 -26.61 -1.06 -44.33
CA SER A 122 -27.88 -1.49 -44.94
C SER A 122 -28.69 -0.29 -45.44
N GLY A 123 -29.73 -0.55 -46.22
CA GLY A 123 -30.56 0.53 -46.78
C GLY A 123 -29.88 1.28 -47.93
N SER A 124 -30.35 2.48 -48.22
CA SER A 124 -29.88 3.28 -49.36
C SER A 124 -28.92 4.36 -48.90
N TRP A 125 -27.67 4.31 -49.39
CA TRP A 125 -26.61 5.27 -49.07
C TRP A 125 -26.23 6.21 -50.21
N GLU A 126 -26.97 6.19 -51.32
CA GLU A 126 -26.80 7.12 -52.45
C GLU A 126 -27.74 8.34 -52.33
N GLY A 127 -27.18 9.54 -52.52
CA GLY A 127 -27.91 10.80 -52.72
C GLY A 127 -28.59 11.41 -51.47
N GLY A 128 -28.41 12.72 -51.26
CA GLY A 128 -28.97 13.48 -50.14
C GLY A 128 -28.19 13.29 -48.83
N ASP A 129 -28.44 14.14 -47.82
CA ASP A 129 -27.77 14.05 -46.52
C ASP A 129 -28.17 12.78 -45.76
N LYS A 130 -27.22 11.86 -45.56
CA LYS A 130 -27.47 10.58 -44.88
C LYS A 130 -26.69 10.46 -43.59
N SER A 131 -27.43 10.19 -42.52
CA SER A 131 -26.85 9.89 -41.22
C SER A 131 -27.67 8.85 -40.48
N VAL A 132 -27.00 8.05 -39.66
CA VAL A 132 -27.63 7.10 -38.74
C VAL A 132 -27.13 7.39 -37.33
N ASN A 133 -28.05 7.44 -36.37
CA ASN A 133 -27.74 7.56 -34.94
C ASN A 133 -27.80 6.18 -34.29
N ILE A 134 -26.72 5.83 -33.59
CA ILE A 134 -26.61 4.60 -32.80
C ILE A 134 -26.55 5.02 -31.32
N PRO A 135 -27.62 4.78 -30.54
CA PRO A 135 -27.60 5.03 -29.11
C PRO A 135 -26.59 4.14 -28.41
N LEU A 136 -25.79 4.71 -27.51
CA LEU A 136 -24.73 4.01 -26.80
C LEU A 136 -25.25 3.51 -25.45
N TYR A 137 -25.76 2.28 -25.42
CA TYR A 137 -26.12 1.56 -24.19
C TYR A 137 -24.92 0.82 -23.61
N PHE A 138 -24.40 1.30 -22.48
CA PHE A 138 -23.22 0.75 -21.84
C PHE A 138 -23.38 0.63 -20.32
N LYS A 139 -22.52 -0.19 -19.74
CA LYS A 139 -22.20 -0.18 -18.31
C LYS A 139 -20.70 -0.02 -18.11
N VAL A 140 -20.33 0.68 -17.04
CA VAL A 140 -18.96 0.82 -16.58
C VAL A 140 -18.72 -0.28 -15.54
N GLU A 141 -17.64 -1.03 -15.72
CA GLU A 141 -17.19 -2.02 -14.74
C GLU A 141 -15.85 -1.62 -14.12
N ASP A 142 -14.93 -1.07 -14.93
CA ASP A 142 -13.55 -0.88 -14.52
C ASP A 142 -12.81 0.22 -15.34
N ALA A 143 -13.47 1.35 -15.61
CA ALA A 143 -12.90 2.42 -16.44
C ALA A 143 -12.94 3.79 -15.76
N LEU A 144 -11.88 4.57 -15.97
CA LEU A 144 -11.74 5.95 -15.49
C LEU A 144 -11.35 6.88 -16.66
N GLY A 145 -11.63 8.18 -16.51
CA GLY A 145 -11.36 9.19 -17.51
C GLY A 145 -12.31 9.08 -18.71
N ASP A 146 -11.80 9.45 -19.88
CA ASP A 146 -12.58 9.46 -21.11
C ASP A 146 -12.90 8.03 -21.58
N LEU A 147 -14.18 7.70 -21.59
CA LEU A 147 -14.70 6.47 -22.21
C LEU A 147 -14.89 6.73 -23.70
N LYS A 148 -14.27 5.88 -24.52
CA LYS A 148 -14.24 6.06 -25.98
C LYS A 148 -14.89 4.90 -26.70
N VAL A 149 -15.56 5.22 -27.81
CA VAL A 149 -15.96 4.24 -28.82
C VAL A 149 -15.06 4.38 -30.04
N THR A 150 -14.48 3.28 -30.48
CA THR A 150 -13.67 3.19 -31.69
C THR A 150 -14.56 2.70 -32.84
N VAL A 151 -14.59 3.45 -33.93
CA VAL A 151 -15.16 3.03 -35.21
C VAL A 151 -14.04 2.39 -36.03
N ASP A 152 -14.08 1.08 -36.21
CA ASP A 152 -13.18 0.31 -37.06
C ASP A 152 -13.91 -0.05 -38.36
N PRO A 153 -13.48 0.46 -39.52
CA PRO A 153 -14.20 0.25 -40.77
C PRO A 153 -14.15 -1.17 -41.30
N ARG A 154 -13.27 -2.07 -40.81
CA ARG A 154 -13.17 -3.49 -41.22
C ARG A 154 -13.18 -3.77 -42.74
N GLY A 155 -12.77 -2.80 -43.55
CA GLY A 155 -12.74 -2.90 -45.01
C GLY A 155 -13.85 -2.12 -45.74
N SER A 156 -14.83 -1.57 -45.01
CA SER A 156 -15.81 -0.62 -45.55
C SER A 156 -15.17 0.74 -45.87
N THR A 157 -15.94 1.59 -46.55
CA THR A 157 -15.52 2.96 -46.86
C THR A 157 -15.58 3.92 -45.66
N LEU A 158 -16.06 3.51 -44.48
CA LEU A 158 -16.16 4.41 -43.32
C LEU A 158 -14.79 4.95 -42.86
N SER A 159 -14.78 6.16 -42.32
CA SER A 159 -13.60 6.72 -41.65
C SER A 159 -13.38 6.05 -40.30
N TYR A 160 -12.16 5.57 -40.05
CA TYR A 160 -11.71 5.18 -38.70
C TYR A 160 -11.72 6.37 -37.75
N GLY A 161 -12.09 6.15 -36.49
CA GLY A 161 -11.94 7.19 -35.46
C GLY A 161 -12.24 6.70 -34.06
N GLN A 162 -11.81 7.50 -33.07
CA GLN A 162 -12.11 7.27 -31.65
C GLN A 162 -12.83 8.48 -31.09
N TYR A 163 -13.95 8.25 -30.41
CA TYR A 163 -14.85 9.30 -29.97
C TYR A 163 -15.19 9.12 -28.50
N THR A 164 -14.89 10.15 -27.69
CA THR A 164 -15.28 10.18 -26.28
C THR A 164 -16.80 10.34 -26.18
N PHE A 165 -17.46 9.45 -25.46
CA PHE A 165 -18.93 9.48 -25.28
C PHE A 165 -19.37 9.62 -23.83
N ALA A 166 -18.48 9.32 -22.90
CA ALA A 166 -18.69 9.57 -21.49
C ALA A 166 -17.34 9.83 -20.82
N THR A 167 -17.38 10.45 -19.65
CA THR A 167 -16.24 10.63 -18.78
C THR A 167 -16.60 10.10 -17.40
N VAL A 168 -15.70 9.27 -16.86
CA VAL A 168 -15.76 8.82 -15.48
C VAL A 168 -14.72 9.63 -14.70
N PRO A 169 -15.12 10.46 -13.74
CA PRO A 169 -14.16 11.30 -13.03
C PRO A 169 -13.12 10.42 -12.33
N ALA A 170 -11.84 10.66 -12.63
CA ALA A 170 -10.74 10.02 -11.93
C ALA A 170 -10.64 10.61 -10.51
N VAL A 171 -11.08 9.87 -9.50
CA VAL A 171 -10.84 10.27 -8.11
C VAL A 171 -9.46 9.75 -7.72
N ILE A 172 -8.44 10.58 -7.97
CA ILE A 172 -7.11 10.32 -7.44
C ILE A 172 -7.18 10.59 -5.94
N THR A 173 -7.34 9.53 -5.16
CA THR A 173 -6.93 9.58 -3.76
C THR A 173 -5.42 9.75 -3.74
N LYS A 174 -4.94 10.89 -3.25
CA LYS A 174 -3.53 11.03 -2.90
C LYS A 174 -3.28 10.15 -1.70
N ILE A 175 -2.68 8.99 -1.94
CA ILE A 175 -2.19 8.15 -0.87
C ILE A 175 -0.83 8.72 -0.48
N ASN A 176 -0.80 9.43 0.64
CA ASN A 176 0.45 9.83 1.27
C ASN A 176 0.71 8.88 2.42
N THR A 177 1.88 8.26 2.42
CA THR A 177 2.44 7.55 3.57
C THR A 177 3.61 8.35 4.13
N GLU A 178 3.71 8.37 5.46
CA GLU A 178 4.95 8.77 6.13
C GLU A 178 6.05 7.73 5.84
N GLU A 179 7.28 7.96 6.33
CA GLU A 179 8.34 6.98 6.21
C GLU A 179 7.88 5.61 6.76
N ALA A 180 7.94 4.58 5.91
CA ALA A 180 7.40 3.28 6.23
C ALA A 180 8.24 2.62 7.34
N PRO A 181 7.65 2.26 8.49
CA PRO A 181 8.38 1.62 9.58
C PRO A 181 8.82 0.21 9.17
N ILE A 182 9.88 -0.27 9.82
CA ILE A 182 10.32 -1.67 9.74
C ILE A 182 9.56 -2.47 10.79
N LEU A 183 8.89 -3.53 10.37
CA LEU A 183 8.17 -4.47 11.22
C LEU A 183 8.85 -5.84 11.18
N ILE A 184 8.85 -6.54 12.31
CA ILE A 184 9.42 -7.89 12.42
C ILE A 184 8.33 -8.93 12.15
N ALA A 185 8.65 -9.92 11.33
CA ALA A 185 7.71 -10.97 10.96
C ALA A 185 7.36 -11.90 12.13
N GLY A 186 6.17 -12.49 12.10
CA GLY A 186 5.73 -13.46 13.12
C GLY A 186 5.38 -12.87 14.49
N GLN A 187 5.33 -11.55 14.64
CA GLN A 187 4.91 -10.94 15.91
C GLN A 187 3.39 -11.04 16.14
N ASN A 188 3.06 -11.40 17.38
CA ASN A 188 1.69 -11.60 17.85
C ASN A 188 1.08 -10.30 18.36
N ASN A 189 -0.25 -10.31 18.57
CA ASN A 189 -1.07 -9.14 18.89
C ASN A 189 -0.91 -8.59 20.34
N GLU A 190 0.16 -8.96 21.05
CA GLU A 190 0.36 -8.61 22.47
C GLU A 190 0.86 -7.18 22.66
N ASP A 191 1.60 -6.64 21.68
CA ASP A 191 2.03 -5.24 21.65
C ASP A 191 1.71 -4.62 20.29
N LEU A 192 0.50 -4.06 20.17
CA LEU A 192 0.02 -3.40 18.96
C LEU A 192 0.96 -2.30 18.46
N GLN A 193 1.73 -1.64 19.34
CA GLN A 193 2.65 -0.57 18.91
C GLN A 193 3.78 -1.11 18.04
N LYS A 194 4.22 -2.36 18.25
CA LYS A 194 5.24 -3.02 17.42
C LYS A 194 4.72 -3.43 16.03
N LEU A 195 3.40 -3.37 15.82
CA LEU A 195 2.72 -3.76 14.58
C LEU A 195 2.21 -2.56 13.77
N GLU A 196 2.50 -1.33 14.22
CA GLU A 196 1.94 -0.09 13.68
C GLU A 196 2.51 0.26 12.29
N THR A 197 1.63 0.48 11.31
CA THR A 197 2.01 0.95 9.98
C THR A 197 2.21 2.46 9.93
N ALA A 198 2.83 2.96 8.86
CA ALA A 198 2.70 4.36 8.47
C ALA A 198 1.23 4.75 8.32
N ALA A 199 0.94 6.03 8.53
CA ALA A 199 -0.41 6.54 8.40
C ALA A 199 -0.85 6.59 6.94
N LEU A 200 -1.97 5.94 6.65
CA LEU A 200 -2.66 5.98 5.37
C LEU A 200 -3.65 7.14 5.36
N THR A 201 -3.46 8.08 4.43
CA THR A 201 -4.41 9.17 4.21
C THR A 201 -5.26 8.88 2.98
N ILE A 202 -6.58 8.90 3.14
CA ILE A 202 -7.55 8.81 2.04
C ILE A 202 -8.31 10.13 2.00
N LYS A 203 -8.21 10.83 0.86
CA LYS A 203 -8.81 12.15 0.63
C LYS A 203 -9.66 12.16 -0.63
N GLU A 204 -10.77 12.89 -0.60
CA GLU A 204 -11.59 13.20 -1.77
C GLU A 204 -10.78 13.92 -2.83
N GLY A 205 -10.91 13.48 -4.09
CA GLY A 205 -10.32 14.19 -5.23
C GLY A 205 -11.07 15.49 -5.55
N SER A 206 -12.37 15.52 -5.28
CA SER A 206 -13.24 16.70 -5.37
C SER A 206 -14.28 16.66 -4.25
N ALA A 207 -14.69 17.82 -3.73
CA ALA A 207 -15.72 17.89 -2.69
C ALA A 207 -17.01 17.16 -3.10
N ASN A 208 -17.53 16.31 -2.22
CA ASN A 208 -18.71 15.45 -2.42
C ASN A 208 -18.57 14.34 -3.47
N SER A 209 -17.35 14.03 -3.92
CA SER A 209 -17.11 12.92 -4.87
C SER A 209 -17.38 11.54 -4.26
N TRP A 210 -17.29 11.37 -2.94
CA TRP A 210 -17.65 10.09 -2.31
C TRP A 210 -19.17 9.96 -2.13
N LEU A 211 -19.83 9.18 -2.98
CA LEU A 211 -21.26 8.92 -2.88
C LEU A 211 -21.55 7.94 -1.72
N SER A 212 -22.70 8.11 -1.05
CA SER A 212 -23.04 7.44 0.23
C SER A 212 -23.26 5.92 0.15
N ARG A 213 -23.21 5.33 -1.04
CA ARG A 213 -23.29 3.87 -1.25
C ARG A 213 -21.96 3.26 -1.64
N ASN A 214 -20.93 4.08 -1.75
CA ASN A 214 -19.66 3.63 -2.28
C ASN A 214 -18.83 2.96 -1.18
N ASN A 215 -18.34 1.75 -1.47
CA ASN A 215 -17.43 1.03 -0.59
C ASN A 215 -15.96 1.34 -0.91
N VAL A 216 -15.14 1.24 0.12
CA VAL A 216 -13.68 1.17 0.04
C VAL A 216 -13.28 -0.23 0.48
N VAL A 217 -12.40 -0.82 -0.30
CA VAL A 217 -11.71 -2.06 0.05
C VAL A 217 -10.23 -1.72 0.18
N ILE A 218 -9.66 -1.99 1.36
CA ILE A 218 -8.23 -1.92 1.60
C ILE A 218 -7.73 -3.36 1.70
N GLU A 219 -6.89 -3.76 0.76
CA GLU A 219 -6.31 -5.09 0.69
C GLU A 219 -4.82 -5.01 1.00
N PHE A 220 -4.41 -5.72 2.05
CA PHE A 220 -3.02 -5.94 2.40
C PHE A 220 -2.52 -7.23 1.74
N PRO A 221 -1.19 -7.47 1.65
CA PRO A 221 -0.66 -8.72 1.12
C PRO A 221 -1.23 -9.94 1.86
N GLU A 222 -1.44 -11.06 1.15
CA GLU A 222 -2.06 -12.28 1.71
C GLU A 222 -1.32 -12.87 2.91
N TRP A 223 -0.01 -12.61 3.02
CA TRP A 223 0.84 -13.03 4.13
C TRP A 223 0.70 -12.14 5.38
N THR A 224 -0.22 -11.16 5.36
CA THR A 224 -0.54 -10.28 6.50
C THR A 224 -1.97 -10.49 7.00
N LYS A 225 -2.25 -10.06 8.23
CA LYS A 225 -3.59 -9.93 8.81
C LYS A 225 -3.70 -8.59 9.51
N VAL A 226 -4.85 -7.93 9.34
CA VAL A 226 -5.11 -6.67 10.03
C VAL A 226 -5.68 -6.99 11.41
N VAL A 227 -4.93 -6.62 12.45
CA VAL A 227 -5.24 -6.94 13.85
C VAL A 227 -5.78 -5.74 14.63
N GLY A 228 -5.72 -4.54 14.05
CA GLY A 228 -6.36 -3.36 14.59
C GLY A 228 -6.15 -2.11 13.73
N TYR A 229 -6.62 -0.97 14.22
CA TYR A 229 -6.45 0.32 13.57
C TYR A 229 -6.44 1.46 14.58
N LYS A 230 -6.03 2.64 14.11
CA LYS A 230 -6.12 3.91 14.82
C LYS A 230 -6.55 5.01 13.86
N LEU A 231 -7.75 5.55 14.04
CA LEU A 231 -8.22 6.72 13.29
C LEU A 231 -7.59 7.99 13.88
N ILE A 232 -6.72 8.64 13.11
CA ILE A 232 -5.99 9.84 13.53
C ILE A 232 -6.81 11.09 13.23
N GLU A 233 -7.30 11.24 12.00
CA GLU A 233 -8.03 12.41 11.54
C GLU A 233 -9.24 12.01 10.70
N ALA A 234 -10.30 12.82 10.77
CA ALA A 234 -11.50 12.70 9.94
C ALA A 234 -12.06 14.11 9.66
N ASN A 235 -11.65 14.70 8.54
CA ASN A 235 -12.00 16.07 8.14
C ASN A 235 -13.21 16.04 7.19
N GLY A 236 -14.12 17.01 7.34
CA GLY A 236 -15.33 17.12 6.51
C GLY A 236 -16.40 16.03 6.76
N ILE A 237 -16.20 15.20 7.77
CA ILE A 237 -17.06 14.05 8.11
C ILE A 237 -17.85 14.37 9.39
N SER A 238 -19.12 13.96 9.46
CA SER A 238 -19.95 14.19 10.65
C SER A 238 -19.57 13.25 11.79
N ASP A 239 -19.75 13.67 13.05
CA ASP A 239 -19.46 12.82 14.22
C ASP A 239 -20.22 11.50 14.17
N ARG A 240 -21.49 11.54 13.71
CA ARG A 240 -22.31 10.35 13.50
C ARG A 240 -21.69 9.41 12.46
N SER A 241 -21.31 9.94 11.31
CA SER A 241 -20.72 9.15 10.22
C SER A 241 -19.34 8.60 10.61
N ARG A 242 -18.59 9.35 11.41
CA ARG A 242 -17.33 8.90 12.01
C ARG A 242 -17.57 7.69 12.92
N GLN A 243 -18.57 7.77 13.80
CA GLN A 243 -18.92 6.67 14.69
C GLN A 243 -19.41 5.43 13.93
N GLU A 244 -20.18 5.61 12.85
CA GLU A 244 -20.61 4.52 11.95
C GLU A 244 -19.41 3.84 11.26
N LEU A 245 -18.41 4.62 10.83
CA LEU A 245 -17.15 4.10 10.29
C LEU A 245 -16.38 3.29 11.34
N GLU A 246 -16.14 3.86 12.53
CA GLU A 246 -15.44 3.19 13.62
C GLU A 246 -16.15 1.89 14.04
N ASN A 247 -17.48 1.89 14.13
CA ASN A 247 -18.28 0.67 14.38
C ASN A 247 -18.06 -0.37 13.29
N THR A 248 -18.07 0.03 12.02
CA THR A 248 -17.82 -0.89 10.90
C THR A 248 -16.42 -1.48 10.99
N LEU A 249 -15.39 -0.67 11.21
CA LEU A 249 -14.00 -1.12 11.34
C LEU A 249 -13.82 -2.07 12.53
N ASN A 250 -14.41 -1.76 13.69
CA ASN A 250 -14.40 -2.62 14.88
C ASN A 250 -15.04 -4.00 14.62
N THR A 251 -16.04 -4.09 13.75
CA THR A 251 -16.66 -5.38 13.38
C THR A 251 -15.91 -6.15 12.30
N LYS A 252 -15.20 -5.45 11.40
CA LYS A 252 -14.55 -6.05 10.23
C LYS A 252 -13.10 -6.47 10.51
N ILE A 253 -12.41 -5.78 11.42
CA ILE A 253 -11.02 -6.05 11.76
C ILE A 253 -11.00 -7.01 12.95
N THR A 254 -11.03 -8.31 12.64
CA THR A 254 -11.04 -9.40 13.64
C THR A 254 -9.68 -10.04 13.86
N GLY A 255 -8.63 -9.62 13.15
CA GLY A 255 -7.33 -10.30 13.15
C GLY A 255 -7.27 -11.54 12.27
N GLU A 256 -8.29 -11.83 11.47
CA GLU A 256 -8.33 -13.03 10.62
C GLU A 256 -8.11 -12.75 9.12
N LYS A 257 -8.37 -11.52 8.67
CA LYS A 257 -8.38 -11.13 7.26
C LYS A 257 -7.28 -10.12 6.95
N ASN A 258 -6.80 -10.16 5.71
CA ASN A 258 -5.92 -9.15 5.10
C ASN A 258 -6.72 -8.03 4.40
N THR A 259 -8.04 -8.11 4.37
CA THR A 259 -8.92 -7.16 3.67
C THR A 259 -9.85 -6.45 4.63
N ILE A 260 -10.04 -5.15 4.42
CA ILE A 260 -10.98 -4.32 5.17
C ILE A 260 -11.95 -3.70 4.17
N GLU A 261 -13.25 -3.81 4.43
CA GLU A 261 -14.29 -3.21 3.61
C GLU A 261 -15.20 -2.34 4.46
N PHE A 262 -15.42 -1.10 4.02
CA PHE A 262 -16.34 -0.16 4.67
C PHE A 262 -16.98 0.80 3.65
N ILE A 263 -18.07 1.44 4.05
CA ILE A 263 -18.74 2.45 3.23
C ILE A 263 -18.16 3.83 3.55
N MET A 264 -18.00 4.67 2.54
CA MET A 264 -17.51 6.03 2.73
C MET A 264 -18.44 6.85 3.64
N PRO A 265 -17.90 7.52 4.68
CA PRO A 265 -18.71 8.29 5.59
C PRO A 265 -19.30 9.55 4.91
N THR A 266 -20.51 9.93 5.30
CA THR A 266 -21.25 11.08 4.74
C THR A 266 -20.72 12.44 5.25
N SER A 267 -20.95 13.50 4.46
CA SER A 267 -20.48 14.87 4.72
C SER A 267 -21.35 15.65 5.70
N THR A 268 -20.78 16.66 6.37
CA THR A 268 -21.49 17.69 7.14
C THR A 268 -21.90 18.91 6.31
N SER A 269 -21.28 19.15 5.14
CA SER A 269 -21.54 20.34 4.30
C SER A 269 -21.17 20.11 2.83
N SER A 270 -21.84 20.80 1.90
CA SER A 270 -21.74 20.52 0.46
C SER A 270 -20.48 21.08 -0.24
N GLN A 271 -19.47 21.60 0.46
CA GLN A 271 -18.32 22.25 -0.18
C GLN A 271 -16.94 21.88 0.39
N THR A 272 -16.86 21.07 1.44
CA THR A 272 -15.55 20.69 2.02
C THR A 272 -15.11 19.33 1.49
N GLU A 273 -13.88 19.24 0.96
CA GLU A 273 -13.25 17.96 0.64
C GLU A 273 -13.09 17.12 1.91
N ARG A 274 -13.59 15.89 1.88
CA ARG A 274 -13.45 14.94 2.98
C ARG A 274 -12.10 14.25 2.96
N SER A 275 -11.57 13.94 4.14
CA SER A 275 -10.39 13.09 4.27
C SER A 275 -10.39 12.34 5.59
N PHE A 276 -9.81 11.16 5.62
CA PHE A 276 -9.46 10.49 6.86
C PHE A 276 -8.02 9.97 6.82
N LYS A 277 -7.36 10.01 7.97
CA LYS A 277 -6.00 9.52 8.17
C LYS A 277 -6.03 8.42 9.23
N MET A 278 -5.52 7.24 8.90
CA MET A 278 -5.58 6.06 9.76
C MET A 278 -4.26 5.31 9.75
N LYS A 279 -3.89 4.73 10.90
CA LYS A 279 -2.85 3.70 10.97
C LYS A 279 -3.51 2.34 11.14
N PHE A 280 -2.85 1.31 10.65
CA PHE A 280 -3.26 -0.07 10.86
C PHE A 280 -2.23 -0.78 11.73
N TYR A 281 -2.68 -1.82 12.41
CA TYR A 281 -1.80 -2.77 13.07
C TYR A 281 -1.88 -4.07 12.29
N ILE A 282 -0.73 -4.58 11.86
CA ILE A 282 -0.66 -5.77 11.01
C ILE A 282 0.21 -6.84 11.64
N SER A 283 -0.27 -8.08 11.63
CA SER A 283 0.54 -9.26 11.93
C SER A 283 0.90 -9.95 10.62
N SER A 284 2.10 -10.53 10.52
CA SER A 284 2.58 -11.24 9.34
C SER A 284 3.00 -12.66 9.67
N GLN A 285 3.04 -13.55 8.68
CA GLN A 285 3.55 -14.91 8.86
C GLN A 285 5.04 -14.88 9.19
N VAL A 286 5.51 -15.87 9.96
CA VAL A 286 6.84 -15.93 10.62
C VAL A 286 8.03 -15.71 9.68
N ASP A 287 7.91 -16.06 8.40
CA ASP A 287 8.99 -15.98 7.40
C ASP A 287 8.73 -14.96 6.29
N SER A 288 7.78 -14.04 6.49
CA SER A 288 7.45 -13.04 5.47
C SER A 288 8.54 -11.98 5.37
N GLU A 289 8.87 -11.57 4.15
CA GLU A 289 9.76 -10.44 3.89
C GLU A 289 9.20 -9.60 2.74
N GLY A 290 9.35 -8.27 2.85
CA GLY A 290 9.11 -7.35 1.76
C GLY A 290 8.26 -6.14 2.15
N ASP A 291 7.95 -5.34 1.13
CA ASP A 291 7.13 -4.15 1.31
C ASP A 291 5.67 -4.53 1.53
N VAL A 292 5.07 -4.00 2.59
CA VAL A 292 3.64 -4.08 2.82
C VAL A 292 2.97 -3.03 1.93
N THR A 293 2.62 -3.45 0.73
CA THR A 293 1.88 -2.62 -0.23
C THR A 293 0.39 -2.83 -0.02
N VAL A 294 -0.32 -1.79 0.39
CA VAL A 294 -1.79 -1.81 0.44
C VAL A 294 -2.35 -1.44 -0.92
N LYS A 295 -3.31 -2.23 -1.39
CA LYS A 295 -4.12 -1.93 -2.56
C LYS A 295 -5.44 -1.38 -2.09
N ILE A 296 -5.78 -0.19 -2.55
CA ILE A 296 -7.08 0.42 -2.25
C ILE A 296 -7.93 0.31 -3.50
N SER A 297 -9.14 -0.18 -3.35
CA SER A 297 -10.13 -0.36 -4.40
C SER A 297 -11.54 -0.12 -3.85
N GLY A 298 -12.57 -0.48 -4.63
CA GLY A 298 -13.98 -0.31 -4.28
C GLY A 298 -14.72 0.64 -5.24
N SER A 299 -16.02 0.77 -5.01
CA SER A 299 -16.94 1.63 -5.78
C SER A 299 -16.84 3.11 -5.39
N ALA A 300 -15.98 3.46 -4.42
CA ALA A 300 -15.72 4.84 -4.02
C ALA A 300 -14.74 5.59 -4.92
N LEU A 301 -14.46 5.05 -6.11
CA LEU A 301 -13.50 5.62 -7.06
C LEU A 301 -12.07 5.74 -6.47
N VAL A 302 -11.78 5.11 -5.32
CA VAL A 302 -10.45 5.12 -4.68
C VAL A 302 -9.64 3.97 -5.24
N ARG A 303 -8.64 4.29 -6.06
CA ARG A 303 -7.68 3.30 -6.55
C ARG A 303 -6.26 3.80 -6.41
N GLY A 304 -5.44 2.98 -5.77
CA GLY A 304 -4.02 3.25 -5.65
C GLY A 304 -3.34 2.23 -4.76
N GLU A 305 -2.02 2.25 -4.85
CA GLU A 305 -1.16 1.43 -4.02
C GLU A 305 -0.29 2.33 -3.15
N ALA A 306 0.00 1.88 -1.94
CA ALA A 306 1.01 2.54 -1.11
C ALA A 306 1.74 1.56 -0.21
N ILE A 307 3.02 1.84 0.01
CA ILE A 307 3.83 1.10 0.97
C ILE A 307 3.58 1.71 2.35
N VAL A 308 3.04 0.90 3.26
CA VAL A 308 2.70 1.34 4.62
C VAL A 308 3.63 0.76 5.68
N ALA A 309 4.45 -0.22 5.35
CA ALA A 309 5.48 -0.80 6.21
C ALA A 309 6.46 -1.63 5.36
N LYS A 310 7.63 -1.96 5.93
CA LYS A 310 8.53 -2.99 5.40
C LYS A 310 8.65 -4.10 6.44
N VAL A 311 8.32 -5.33 6.05
CA VAL A 311 8.44 -6.49 6.93
C VAL A 311 9.75 -7.20 6.64
N VAL A 312 10.47 -7.53 7.72
CA VAL A 312 11.70 -8.32 7.67
C VAL A 312 11.51 -9.57 8.53
N PRO A 313 12.09 -10.71 8.16
CA PRO A 313 12.06 -11.89 9.00
C PRO A 313 12.67 -11.55 10.37
N PRO A 314 12.22 -12.20 11.46
CA PRO A 314 12.93 -12.12 12.72
C PRO A 314 14.36 -12.55 12.45
N GLN A 315 15.27 -11.58 12.46
CA GLN A 315 16.68 -11.90 12.50
C GLN A 315 16.84 -12.70 13.78
N THR A 316 17.16 -13.98 13.66
CA THR A 316 17.90 -14.63 14.73
C THR A 316 19.16 -13.81 14.79
N ILE A 317 19.22 -12.89 15.77
CA ILE A 317 20.51 -12.42 16.22
C ILE A 317 21.11 -13.72 16.74
N GLU A 318 21.88 -14.42 15.90
CA GLU A 318 23.03 -15.12 16.43
C GLU A 318 23.78 -13.99 17.12
N GLU A 319 23.54 -13.83 18.43
CA GLU A 319 24.40 -12.99 19.24
C GLU A 319 25.78 -13.45 18.87
N ASP A 320 26.59 -12.52 18.37
CA ASP A 320 28.01 -12.76 18.19
C ASP A 320 28.51 -13.25 19.54
N SER A 321 28.64 -14.57 19.67
CA SER A 321 29.05 -15.24 20.90
C SER A 321 30.54 -15.01 21.15
N SER A 322 31.20 -14.23 20.28
CA SER A 322 32.52 -13.69 20.53
C SER A 322 32.55 -13.02 21.90
N PRO A 323 33.50 -13.38 22.77
CA PRO A 323 33.68 -12.74 24.06
C PRO A 323 33.79 -11.22 23.92
N TYR A 324 33.00 -10.48 24.69
CA TYR A 324 33.06 -9.03 24.72
C TYR A 324 33.06 -8.50 26.16
N ASP A 325 33.63 -7.30 26.31
CA ASP A 325 33.65 -6.57 27.57
C ASP A 325 32.49 -5.57 27.62
N VAL A 326 31.86 -5.48 28.79
CA VAL A 326 30.91 -4.42 29.14
C VAL A 326 31.54 -3.55 30.21
N VAL A 327 31.62 -2.24 29.97
CA VAL A 327 32.31 -1.30 30.85
C VAL A 327 31.35 -0.26 31.40
N PHE A 328 31.20 -0.24 32.73
CA PHE A 328 30.44 0.78 33.46
C PHE A 328 31.38 1.65 34.29
N LYS A 329 31.06 2.93 34.44
CA LYS A 329 31.83 3.86 35.27
C LYS A 329 30.93 4.50 36.35
N ILE A 330 31.44 4.58 37.58
CA ILE A 330 30.72 5.25 38.67
C ILE A 330 30.41 6.70 38.30
N GLY A 331 29.17 7.12 38.58
CA GLY A 331 28.69 8.48 38.34
C GLY A 331 28.36 8.79 36.87
N ASN A 332 28.56 7.86 35.94
CA ASN A 332 28.28 8.07 34.53
C ASN A 332 27.02 7.32 34.06
N THR A 333 26.18 7.99 33.26
CA THR A 333 24.98 7.42 32.65
C THR A 333 25.24 6.79 31.27
N THR A 334 26.51 6.74 30.85
CA THR A 334 26.94 6.00 29.67
C THR A 334 27.70 4.75 30.09
N TYR A 335 27.52 3.66 29.35
CA TYR A 335 28.30 2.42 29.47
C TYR A 335 28.70 1.93 28.09
N SER A 336 29.80 1.19 27.99
CA SER A 336 30.26 0.62 26.71
C SER A 336 29.95 -0.87 26.64
N LYS A 337 29.39 -1.34 25.52
CA LYS A 337 29.22 -2.77 25.19
C LYS A 337 30.00 -3.04 23.90
N ALA A 338 31.00 -3.92 23.95
CA ALA A 338 31.86 -4.21 22.79
C ALA A 338 32.48 -2.95 22.14
N GLY A 339 32.82 -1.94 22.95
CA GLY A 339 33.38 -0.66 22.48
C GLY A 339 32.35 0.36 22.01
N VAL A 340 31.05 0.03 22.00
CA VAL A 340 29.95 0.93 21.61
C VAL A 340 29.28 1.53 22.83
N ASP A 341 29.16 2.85 22.87
CA ASP A 341 28.54 3.58 23.98
C ASP A 341 27.00 3.47 23.95
N ASN A 342 26.42 3.23 25.12
CA ASN A 342 24.99 3.06 25.37
C ASN A 342 24.57 3.90 26.58
N LEU A 343 23.30 4.30 26.63
CA LEU A 343 22.76 5.15 27.70
C LEU A 343 22.03 4.37 28.79
N MET A 344 22.06 4.92 30.00
CA MET A 344 21.33 4.48 31.18
C MET A 344 20.61 5.65 31.84
N ASP A 345 19.49 5.37 32.49
CA ASP A 345 18.73 6.40 33.22
C ASP A 345 19.33 6.75 34.59
N VAL A 346 20.08 5.82 35.17
CA VAL A 346 20.68 5.94 36.50
C VAL A 346 22.13 5.50 36.44
N ALA A 347 23.03 6.39 36.84
CA ALA A 347 24.45 6.08 36.90
C ALA A 347 24.74 5.04 38.00
N PRO A 348 25.72 4.14 37.79
CA PRO A 348 26.28 3.32 38.86
C PRO A 348 26.81 4.18 40.00
N PHE A 349 26.65 3.73 41.23
CA PHE A 349 27.08 4.48 42.41
C PHE A 349 27.62 3.56 43.50
N ILE A 350 28.42 4.13 44.41
CA ILE A 350 28.92 3.42 45.59
C ILE A 350 28.14 3.92 46.81
N GLU A 351 27.59 2.99 47.58
CA GLU A 351 26.93 3.29 48.85
C GLU A 351 27.33 2.24 49.90
N ALA A 352 27.77 2.69 51.07
CA ALA A 352 28.21 1.81 52.17
C ALA A 352 29.22 0.73 51.73
N GLY A 353 30.17 1.09 50.86
CA GLY A 353 31.19 0.19 50.35
C GLY A 353 30.71 -0.79 49.27
N ARG A 354 29.48 -0.66 48.77
CA ARG A 354 28.92 -1.52 47.71
C ARG A 354 28.65 -0.73 46.44
N THR A 355 28.96 -1.34 45.30
CA THR A 355 28.70 -0.78 43.98
C THR A 355 27.32 -1.22 43.47
N TYR A 356 26.42 -0.27 43.26
CA TYR A 356 25.07 -0.48 42.76
C TYR A 356 24.97 -0.18 41.27
N LEU A 357 24.28 -1.05 40.53
CA LEU A 357 23.98 -0.85 39.11
C LEU A 357 22.49 -1.06 38.83
N PRO A 358 21.93 -0.36 37.82
CA PRO A 358 20.58 -0.61 37.36
C PRO A 358 20.49 -1.96 36.63
N ILE A 359 19.68 -2.86 37.17
CA ILE A 359 19.68 -4.29 36.79
C ILE A 359 19.35 -4.54 35.32
N ARG A 360 18.41 -3.76 34.75
CA ARG A 360 17.99 -3.89 33.35
C ARG A 360 19.18 -3.76 32.40
N TYR A 361 19.97 -2.70 32.58
CA TYR A 361 21.10 -2.41 31.70
C TYR A 361 22.21 -3.46 31.83
N VAL A 362 22.42 -3.99 33.04
CA VAL A 362 23.35 -5.10 33.25
C VAL A 362 22.86 -6.35 32.52
N ALA A 363 21.58 -6.70 32.65
CA ALA A 363 21.00 -7.86 31.98
C ALA A 363 21.07 -7.73 30.44
N GLU A 364 20.62 -6.61 29.89
CA GLU A 364 20.68 -6.33 28.43
C GLU A 364 22.12 -6.34 27.91
N ALA A 365 23.06 -5.78 28.67
CA ALA A 365 24.47 -5.79 28.28
C ALA A 365 25.08 -7.21 28.31
N LEU A 366 24.56 -8.10 29.17
CA LEU A 366 24.95 -9.50 29.28
C LEU A 366 24.14 -10.44 28.35
N GLY A 367 23.44 -9.90 27.36
CA GLY A 367 22.74 -10.67 26.33
C GLY A 367 21.34 -11.13 26.70
N VAL A 368 20.74 -10.55 27.75
CA VAL A 368 19.32 -10.81 28.05
C VAL A 368 18.46 -9.94 27.14
N ASN A 369 17.61 -10.57 26.33
CA ASN A 369 16.61 -9.84 25.54
C ASN A 369 15.69 -9.03 26.48
N ARG A 370 15.40 -7.79 26.10
CA ARG A 370 14.52 -6.89 26.86
C ARG A 370 13.14 -7.50 27.16
N ASP A 371 12.58 -8.28 26.25
CA ASP A 371 11.29 -8.96 26.44
C ASP A 371 11.37 -10.03 27.55
N ASN A 372 12.57 -10.49 27.93
CA ASN A 372 12.80 -11.42 29.03
C ASN A 372 13.11 -10.74 30.38
N ILE A 373 13.01 -9.40 30.45
CA ILE A 373 13.17 -8.61 31.68
C ILE A 373 11.79 -8.09 32.11
N LEU A 374 11.09 -8.92 32.88
CA LEU A 374 9.70 -8.71 33.26
C LEU A 374 9.60 -7.94 34.59
N TRP A 375 8.58 -7.08 34.68
CA TRP A 375 8.24 -6.35 35.90
C TRP A 375 6.82 -6.69 36.34
N ASP A 376 6.67 -7.19 37.57
CA ASP A 376 5.39 -7.37 38.24
C ASP A 376 5.18 -6.20 39.22
N GLU A 377 4.33 -5.26 38.84
CA GLU A 377 4.05 -4.06 39.62
C GLU A 377 3.37 -4.37 40.95
N ALA A 378 2.45 -5.33 40.97
CA ALA A 378 1.70 -5.70 42.17
C ALA A 378 2.63 -6.32 43.24
N LYS A 379 3.65 -7.07 42.81
CA LYS A 379 4.64 -7.70 43.70
C LYS A 379 5.90 -6.85 43.90
N GLY A 380 6.07 -5.76 43.15
CA GLY A 380 7.32 -5.00 43.11
C GLY A 380 8.52 -5.88 42.73
N GLN A 381 8.33 -6.78 41.76
CA GLN A 381 9.29 -7.85 41.45
C GLN A 381 9.80 -7.75 40.00
N VAL A 382 11.12 -7.86 39.84
CA VAL A 382 11.78 -8.06 38.55
C VAL A 382 12.00 -9.57 38.34
N THR A 383 11.66 -10.07 37.16
CA THR A 383 12.02 -11.42 36.70
C THR A 383 12.89 -11.31 35.46
N ILE A 384 14.02 -12.00 35.42
CA ILE A 384 14.98 -11.99 34.30
C ILE A 384 15.16 -13.44 33.86
N ASN A 385 14.86 -13.72 32.60
CA ASN A 385 15.03 -15.06 32.01
C ASN A 385 16.13 -15.03 30.95
N LYS A 386 17.11 -15.92 31.05
CA LYS A 386 18.17 -16.11 30.06
C LYS A 386 18.42 -17.60 29.90
N ASP A 387 18.15 -18.17 28.73
CA ASP A 387 18.25 -19.62 28.51
C ASP A 387 17.48 -20.40 29.60
N ASP A 388 18.14 -21.31 30.32
CA ASP A 388 17.57 -22.09 31.44
C ASP A 388 17.66 -21.37 32.81
N LEU A 389 18.06 -20.10 32.83
CA LEU A 389 18.24 -19.30 34.03
C LEU A 389 17.06 -18.35 34.24
N SER A 390 16.44 -18.41 35.42
CA SER A 390 15.41 -17.49 35.89
C SER A 390 15.83 -16.84 37.21
N ILE A 391 15.97 -15.52 37.19
CA ILE A 391 16.37 -14.68 38.33
C ILE A 391 15.16 -13.86 38.76
N GLN A 392 14.78 -13.92 40.04
CA GLN A 392 13.71 -13.09 40.59
C GLN A 392 14.21 -12.23 41.76
N LEU A 393 13.83 -10.96 41.72
CA LEU A 393 14.28 -9.92 42.64
C LEU A 393 13.08 -9.07 43.06
N THR A 394 12.83 -8.96 44.37
CA THR A 394 11.74 -8.13 44.90
C THR A 394 12.29 -6.91 45.60
N ILE A 395 11.77 -5.71 45.26
CA ILE A 395 12.18 -4.45 45.89
C ILE A 395 11.94 -4.52 47.41
N GLY A 396 12.94 -4.08 48.20
CA GLY A 396 12.90 -4.14 49.66
C GLY A 396 13.26 -5.50 50.26
N SER A 397 13.31 -6.57 49.45
CA SER A 397 13.77 -7.89 49.88
C SER A 397 15.28 -8.02 49.74
N ASN A 398 15.92 -8.73 50.65
CA ASN A 398 17.31 -9.18 50.52
C ASN A 398 17.40 -10.62 49.98
N VAL A 399 16.30 -11.19 49.48
CA VAL A 399 16.29 -12.54 48.90
C VAL A 399 16.34 -12.44 47.38
N LEU A 400 17.36 -13.04 46.79
CA LEU A 400 17.49 -13.29 45.36
C LEU A 400 17.09 -14.75 45.07
N LYS A 401 16.21 -14.99 44.11
CA LYS A 401 15.89 -16.36 43.65
C LYS A 401 16.56 -16.63 42.31
N VAL A 402 17.32 -17.71 42.22
CA VAL A 402 17.93 -18.21 40.98
C VAL A 402 17.42 -19.62 40.75
N ASN A 403 16.67 -19.84 39.68
CA ASN A 403 16.01 -21.12 39.36
C ASN A 403 15.18 -21.66 40.55
N GLY A 404 14.47 -20.76 41.22
CA GLY A 404 13.66 -21.07 42.40
C GLY A 404 14.45 -21.25 43.70
N LYS A 405 15.79 -21.34 43.66
CA LYS A 405 16.63 -21.44 44.84
C LYS A 405 16.92 -20.05 45.43
N GLU A 406 16.66 -19.91 46.72
CA GLU A 406 16.89 -18.65 47.44
C GLU A 406 18.37 -18.47 47.81
N THR A 407 18.87 -17.26 47.56
CA THR A 407 20.19 -16.75 47.95
C THR A 407 19.98 -15.46 48.74
N ILE A 408 20.49 -15.41 49.96
CA ILE A 408 20.36 -14.23 50.82
C ILE A 408 21.47 -13.24 50.48
N MET A 409 21.07 -12.03 50.13
CA MET A 409 21.93 -10.87 49.91
C MET A 409 22.15 -10.14 51.24
N ASP A 410 23.27 -9.44 51.31
CA ASP A 410 23.66 -8.65 52.49
C ASP A 410 22.97 -7.28 52.55
N VAL A 411 22.27 -6.87 51.48
CA VAL A 411 21.42 -5.68 51.40
C VAL A 411 20.16 -5.95 50.59
N PRO A 412 19.07 -5.22 50.88
CA PRO A 412 17.86 -5.30 50.09
C PRO A 412 17.99 -4.66 48.71
N VAL A 413 17.19 -5.14 47.76
CA VAL A 413 17.01 -4.51 46.44
C VAL A 413 16.41 -3.11 46.61
N LYS A 414 16.96 -2.12 45.91
CA LYS A 414 16.53 -0.72 46.02
C LYS A 414 15.84 -0.23 44.76
N ASN A 415 14.95 0.73 44.93
CA ASN A 415 14.47 1.58 43.86
C ASN A 415 15.19 2.93 43.92
N VAL A 416 15.85 3.33 42.85
CA VAL A 416 16.45 4.67 42.71
C VAL A 416 15.94 5.27 41.43
N LYS A 417 15.23 6.41 41.52
CA LYS A 417 14.64 7.12 40.37
C LYS A 417 13.84 6.18 39.44
N SER A 418 12.97 5.35 40.00
CA SER A 418 12.16 4.37 39.26
C SER A 418 12.99 3.31 38.51
N ARG A 419 14.18 3.00 39.01
CA ARG A 419 15.01 1.87 38.54
C ARG A 419 15.38 0.96 39.69
N THR A 420 15.23 -0.34 39.45
CA THR A 420 15.70 -1.38 40.36
C THR A 420 17.22 -1.45 40.29
N VAL A 421 17.88 -1.18 41.42
CA VAL A 421 19.34 -1.21 41.53
C VAL A 421 19.76 -2.24 42.58
N LEU A 422 20.88 -2.90 42.33
CA LEU A 422 21.37 -4.00 43.15
C LEU A 422 22.90 -4.02 43.21
N PRO A 423 23.53 -4.51 44.30
CA PRO A 423 24.97 -4.67 44.34
C PRO A 423 25.51 -5.60 43.24
N LEU A 424 26.51 -5.13 42.53
CA LEU A 424 27.12 -5.80 41.38
C LEU A 424 27.43 -7.29 41.59
N ASN A 425 27.89 -7.67 42.78
CA ASN A 425 28.35 -9.03 43.10
C ASN A 425 27.26 -10.09 42.90
N PHE A 426 26.00 -9.79 43.22
CA PHE A 426 24.92 -10.76 43.11
C PHE A 426 24.39 -10.86 41.67
N VAL A 427 24.35 -9.74 40.95
CA VAL A 427 23.88 -9.68 39.56
C VAL A 427 24.82 -10.43 38.64
N SER A 428 26.13 -10.18 38.79
CA SER A 428 27.16 -10.80 37.97
C SER A 428 27.29 -12.30 38.24
N GLN A 429 27.21 -12.73 39.51
CA GLN A 429 27.16 -14.15 39.85
C GLN A 429 25.92 -14.83 39.28
N ALA A 430 24.76 -14.20 39.38
CA ALA A 430 23.52 -14.78 38.87
C ALA A 430 23.56 -14.94 37.36
N LEU A 431 24.09 -13.94 36.62
CA LEU A 431 24.16 -13.94 35.16
C LEU A 431 25.45 -14.56 34.59
N GLY A 432 26.29 -15.19 35.42
CA GLY A 432 27.50 -15.90 34.98
C GLY A 432 28.65 -15.04 34.48
N ALA A 433 28.62 -13.72 34.69
CA ALA A 433 29.64 -12.80 34.20
C ALA A 433 30.82 -12.65 35.16
N GLN A 434 32.05 -12.61 34.64
CA GLN A 434 33.22 -12.30 35.45
C GLN A 434 33.35 -10.78 35.65
N VAL A 435 33.44 -10.34 36.89
CA VAL A 435 33.58 -8.92 37.25
C VAL A 435 35.04 -8.57 37.52
N ASN A 436 35.50 -7.47 36.94
CA ASN A 436 36.71 -6.80 37.34
C ASN A 436 36.39 -5.37 37.80
N TRP A 437 36.91 -4.98 38.96
CA TRP A 437 36.77 -3.64 39.50
C TRP A 437 38.13 -2.93 39.47
N ASN A 438 38.18 -1.77 38.83
CA ASN A 438 39.33 -0.88 38.88
C ASN A 438 39.04 0.29 39.82
N ASP A 439 39.71 0.29 40.97
CA ASP A 439 39.50 1.30 42.02
C ASP A 439 40.00 2.70 41.59
N THR A 440 41.12 2.77 40.87
CA THR A 440 41.71 4.04 40.40
C THR A 440 40.81 4.76 39.40
N THR A 441 40.20 4.03 38.47
CA THR A 441 39.33 4.61 37.44
C THR A 441 37.84 4.54 37.79
N GLN A 442 37.51 3.96 38.95
CA GLN A 442 36.15 3.66 39.40
C GLN A 442 35.31 2.98 38.30
N THR A 443 35.88 1.95 37.69
CA THR A 443 35.34 1.27 36.51
C THR A 443 35.03 -0.19 36.80
N ILE A 444 33.86 -0.63 36.37
CA ILE A 444 33.42 -2.02 36.37
C ILE A 444 33.60 -2.56 34.95
N THR A 445 34.28 -3.69 34.81
CA THR A 445 34.34 -4.44 33.56
C THR A 445 33.71 -5.81 33.76
N LEU A 446 32.64 -6.10 33.01
CA LEU A 446 32.02 -7.43 32.94
C LEU A 446 32.58 -8.14 31.71
N LYS A 447 33.13 -9.32 31.89
CA LYS A 447 33.54 -10.17 30.77
C LYS A 447 32.43 -11.19 30.48
N VAL A 448 31.90 -11.13 29.28
CA VAL A 448 30.99 -12.15 28.75
C VAL A 448 31.85 -13.25 28.14
N LYS A 449 31.68 -14.48 28.62
CA LYS A 449 32.36 -15.68 28.08
C LYS A 449 31.38 -16.42 27.16
N GLU A 450 31.93 -17.20 26.23
CA GLU A 450 31.19 -18.19 25.42
C GLU A 450 30.29 -19.08 26.28
#